data_AF-A0A947QY20-F1
#
_entry.id   AF-A0A947QY20-F1
#
_cell.length_a   1.000
_cell.length_b   1.000
_cell.length_c   1.000
_cell.angle_alpha   90.00
_cell.angle_beta   90.00
_cell.angle_gamma   90.00
#
_symmetry.space_group_name_H-M   'P 1'
#
loop_
_entity.id
_entity.type
_entity.pdbx_description
1 polymer ?
#
loop_
_entity_poly.entity_id
_entity_poly.type
_entity_poly.pdbx_seq_one_letter_code
_entity_poly.pdbx_strand_id
1 'polypeptide(L)'
;MEPLFIIHLIARIHEQFNKNIIQELKNHNINDLVPSHGDILYVLSLNSRLTMNELAKSINRSKPTVTILTRKLETTGYIRKTGNENDTRSFFVELTEKGKNLIPILYKISEKIIKKTFAGMNDQQKSSGMEFLFRIKNNL
;
A
#
# COMPACT_ATOMS: atom_id res chain seq x y z
N MET A 1 -18.84 26.97 -1.08
CA MET A 1 -18.01 25.96 -0.37
C MET A 1 -16.60 26.15 -0.87
N GLU A 2 -15.68 26.60 -0.03
CA GLU A 2 -14.30 26.96 -0.43
C GLU A 2 -13.54 25.72 -0.95
N PRO A 3 -13.02 25.69 -2.18
CA PRO A 3 -12.25 24.55 -2.73
C PRO A 3 -11.08 24.12 -1.84
N LEU A 4 -10.50 25.06 -1.09
CA LEU A 4 -9.44 24.80 -0.11
C LEU A 4 -9.86 23.79 0.98
N PHE A 5 -11.15 23.73 1.32
CA PHE A 5 -11.68 22.78 2.31
C PHE A 5 -11.58 21.33 1.84
N ILE A 6 -11.72 21.07 0.53
CA ILE A 6 -11.63 19.71 -0.04
C ILE A 6 -10.22 19.17 0.11
N ILE A 7 -9.19 19.97 -0.17
CA ILE A 7 -7.79 19.56 -0.04
C ILE A 7 -7.47 19.22 1.43
N HIS A 8 -7.90 20.07 2.37
CA HIS A 8 -7.72 19.81 3.80
C HIS A 8 -8.48 18.56 4.25
N LEU A 9 -9.68 18.32 3.74
CA LEU A 9 -10.47 17.13 4.04
C LEU A 9 -9.77 15.87 3.53
N ILE A 10 -9.25 15.86 2.30
CA ILE A 10 -8.49 14.74 1.74
C ILE A 10 -7.26 14.45 2.62
N ALA A 11 -6.51 15.47 3.02
CA ALA A 11 -5.34 15.31 3.88
C ALA A 11 -5.72 14.70 5.26
N ARG A 12 -6.79 15.20 5.89
CA ARG A 12 -7.29 14.68 7.17
C ARG A 12 -7.80 13.24 7.06
N ILE A 13 -8.51 12.90 5.99
CA ILE A 13 -8.97 11.53 5.72
C ILE A 13 -7.75 10.61 5.58
N HIS A 14 -6.75 11.01 4.81
CA HIS A 14 -5.52 10.23 4.64
C HIS A 14 -4.78 10.01 5.96
N GLU A 15 -4.67 11.04 6.82
CA GLU A 15 -4.07 10.90 8.15
C GLU A 15 -4.85 9.93 9.04
N GLN A 16 -6.18 10.05 9.09
CA GLN A 16 -7.04 9.15 9.87
C GLN A 16 -6.97 7.71 9.36
N PHE A 17 -6.94 7.52 8.05
CA PHE A 17 -6.80 6.20 7.42
C PHE A 17 -5.49 5.54 7.84
N ASN A 18 -4.37 6.27 7.78
CA ASN A 18 -3.06 5.77 8.20
C ASN A 18 -3.02 5.44 9.70
N LYS A 19 -3.63 6.28 10.56
CA LYS A 19 -3.75 5.98 12.00
C LYS A 19 -4.54 4.71 12.25
N ASN A 20 -5.65 4.51 11.54
CA ASN A 20 -6.47 3.29 11.66
C ASN A 20 -5.70 2.04 11.20
N ILE A 21 -4.94 2.12 10.10
CA ILE A 21 -4.08 1.01 9.65
C ILE A 21 -3.06 0.67 10.72
N ILE A 22 -2.34 1.66 11.25
CA ILE A 22 -1.31 1.44 12.28
C ILE A 22 -1.92 0.79 13.52
N GLN A 23 -3.09 1.26 13.96
CA GLN A 23 -3.77 0.68 15.11
C GLN A 23 -4.19 -0.77 14.85
N GLU A 24 -4.72 -1.07 13.66
CA GLU A 24 -5.14 -2.43 13.34
C GLU A 24 -3.93 -3.35 13.17
N LEU A 25 -2.82 -2.91 12.57
CA LEU A 25 -1.56 -3.67 12.54
C LEU A 25 -1.11 -4.06 13.96
N LYS A 26 -1.15 -3.11 14.90
CA LYS A 26 -0.85 -3.38 16.32
C LYS A 26 -1.80 -4.39 16.95
N ASN A 27 -3.09 -4.34 16.63
CA ASN A 27 -4.08 -5.32 17.12
C ASN A 27 -3.76 -6.75 16.65
N HIS A 28 -3.05 -6.90 15.53
CA HIS A 28 -2.53 -8.18 15.02
C HIS A 28 -1.07 -8.44 15.42
N ASN A 29 -0.53 -7.71 16.40
CA ASN A 29 0.86 -7.79 16.88
C ASN A 29 1.93 -7.45 15.82
N ILE A 30 1.57 -6.68 14.80
CA ILE A 30 2.49 -6.24 13.74
C ILE A 30 2.96 -4.82 14.06
N ASN A 31 4.21 -4.70 14.51
CA ASN A 31 4.80 -3.42 14.96
C ASN A 31 5.89 -2.91 14.01
N ASP A 32 6.28 -3.70 13.02
CA ASP A 32 7.41 -3.42 12.12
C ASP A 32 6.98 -2.94 10.73
N LEU A 33 5.66 -2.80 10.51
CA LEU A 33 5.06 -2.30 9.27
C LEU A 33 4.37 -0.95 9.46
N VAL A 34 4.24 -0.25 8.33
CA VAL A 34 3.53 1.03 8.20
C VAL A 34 2.70 0.98 6.90
N PRO A 35 1.70 1.85 6.71
CA PRO A 35 0.77 1.77 5.58
C PRO A 35 1.45 1.64 4.20
N SER A 36 2.54 2.37 3.96
CA SER A 36 3.28 2.34 2.69
C SER A 36 3.93 0.99 2.36
N HIS A 37 4.16 0.12 3.35
CA HIS A 37 4.61 -1.24 3.08
C HIS A 37 3.51 -2.13 2.49
N GLY A 38 2.24 -1.81 2.76
CA GLY A 38 1.09 -2.56 2.28
C GLY A 38 1.03 -2.62 0.75
N ASP A 39 1.30 -1.51 0.08
CA ASP A 39 1.31 -1.43 -1.40
C ASP A 39 2.33 -2.42 -2.01
N ILE A 40 3.52 -2.52 -1.43
CA ILE A 40 4.57 -3.43 -1.89
C ILE A 40 4.16 -4.88 -1.68
N LEU A 41 3.68 -5.22 -0.47
CA LEU A 41 3.30 -6.58 -0.11
C LEU A 41 2.12 -7.06 -0.96
N TYR A 42 1.15 -6.19 -1.23
CA TYR A 42 0.02 -6.47 -2.11
C TYR A 42 0.46 -6.70 -3.56
N VAL A 43 1.29 -5.82 -4.11
CA VAL A 43 1.78 -5.99 -5.50
C VAL A 43 2.58 -7.29 -5.63
N LEU A 44 3.45 -7.59 -4.65
CA LEU A 44 4.22 -8.84 -4.64
C LEU A 44 3.37 -10.08 -4.33
N SER A 45 2.15 -9.96 -3.77
CA SER A 45 1.26 -11.11 -3.62
C SER A 45 0.54 -11.49 -4.91
N LEU A 46 0.47 -10.55 -5.87
CA LEU A 46 -0.13 -10.77 -7.20
C LEU A 46 0.88 -11.25 -8.25
N ASN A 47 2.18 -11.19 -7.95
CA ASN A 47 3.25 -11.46 -8.89
C ASN A 47 4.27 -12.40 -8.25
N SER A 48 4.76 -13.40 -8.99
CA SER A 48 5.76 -14.34 -8.43
C SER A 48 7.04 -13.62 -7.99
N ARG A 49 7.54 -12.69 -8.82
CA ARG A 49 8.67 -11.81 -8.54
C ARG A 49 8.61 -10.59 -9.45
N LEU A 50 9.19 -9.47 -9.01
CA LEU A 50 9.32 -8.25 -9.82
C LEU A 50 10.72 -7.67 -9.68
N THR A 51 11.23 -7.03 -10.73
CA THR A 51 12.41 -6.18 -10.58
C THR A 51 12.09 -4.95 -9.72
N MET A 52 13.10 -4.35 -9.08
CA MET A 52 12.94 -3.09 -8.34
C MET A 52 12.30 -1.97 -9.20
N ASN A 53 12.57 -1.96 -10.51
CA ASN A 53 12.03 -0.98 -11.44
C ASN A 53 10.55 -1.21 -11.74
N GLU A 54 10.15 -2.48 -11.96
CA GLU A 54 8.75 -2.85 -12.13
C GLU A 54 7.96 -2.56 -10.86
N LEU A 55 8.48 -2.95 -9.69
CA LEU A 55 7.84 -2.69 -8.41
C LEU A 55 7.59 -1.19 -8.21
N ALA A 56 8.59 -0.33 -8.47
CA ALA A 56 8.45 1.12 -8.37
C ALA A 56 7.34 1.69 -9.27
N LYS A 57 7.26 1.20 -10.51
CA LYS A 57 6.18 1.57 -11.44
C LYS A 57 4.82 1.09 -10.95
N SER A 58 4.71 -0.14 -10.49
CA SER A 58 3.45 -0.75 -10.04
C SER A 58 2.82 -0.03 -8.85
N ILE A 59 3.64 0.47 -7.91
CA ILE A 59 3.14 1.23 -6.75
C ILE A 59 3.14 2.75 -6.97
N ASN A 60 3.48 3.21 -8.17
CA ASN A 60 3.61 4.64 -8.53
C ASN A 60 4.46 5.44 -7.53
N ARG A 61 5.66 4.93 -7.20
CA ARG A 61 6.61 5.59 -6.29
C ARG A 61 7.99 5.73 -6.94
N SER A 62 8.76 6.70 -6.44
CA SER A 62 10.15 6.87 -6.87
C SER A 62 11.01 5.66 -6.47
N LYS A 63 12.06 5.38 -7.26
CA LYS A 63 13.03 4.32 -6.94
C LYS A 63 13.66 4.48 -5.55
N PRO A 64 14.10 5.68 -5.12
CA PRO A 64 14.62 5.88 -3.76
C PRO A 64 13.62 5.46 -2.67
N THR A 65 12.34 5.83 -2.82
CA THR A 65 11.28 5.44 -1.87
C THR A 65 11.13 3.92 -1.80
N VAL A 66 11.07 3.25 -2.95
CA VAL A 66 10.92 1.78 -3.02
C VAL A 66 12.12 1.08 -2.39
N THR A 67 13.34 1.57 -2.62
CA THR A 67 14.56 1.04 -1.99
C THR A 67 14.50 1.09 -0.46
N ILE A 68 14.04 2.22 0.11
CA ILE A 68 13.91 2.37 1.57
C ILE A 68 12.89 1.37 2.14
N LEU A 69 11.70 1.30 1.53
CA LEU A 69 10.62 0.43 2.01
C LEU A 69 10.98 -1.05 1.87
N THR A 70 11.55 -1.45 0.72
CA THR A 70 11.98 -2.84 0.51
C THR A 70 13.11 -3.23 1.45
N ARG A 71 14.05 -2.34 1.76
CA ARG A 71 15.10 -2.62 2.75
C ARG A 71 14.52 -2.94 4.13
N LYS A 72 13.46 -2.24 4.56
CA LYS A 72 12.79 -2.55 5.83
C LYS A 72 12.13 -3.92 5.77
N LEU A 73 11.40 -4.22 4.69
CA LEU A 73 10.74 -5.53 4.51
C LEU A 73 11.72 -6.70 4.40
N GLU A 74 12.90 -6.47 3.82
CA GLU A 74 13.97 -7.45 3.69
C GLU A 74 14.62 -7.72 5.04
N THR A 75 14.96 -6.67 5.79
CA THR A 75 15.54 -6.80 7.14
C THR A 75 14.58 -7.45 8.14
N THR A 76 13.26 -7.28 7.97
CA THR A 76 12.25 -7.98 8.77
C THR A 76 11.86 -9.34 8.19
N GLY A 77 12.43 -9.74 7.04
CA GLY A 77 12.28 -11.08 6.45
C GLY A 77 10.96 -11.33 5.74
N TYR A 78 10.17 -10.31 5.40
CA TYR A 78 8.94 -10.47 4.62
C TYR A 78 9.19 -10.64 3.12
N ILE A 79 10.30 -10.07 2.63
CA ILE A 79 10.72 -10.21 1.22
C ILE A 79 12.17 -10.68 1.17
N ARG A 80 12.57 -11.18 0.00
CA ARG A 80 13.97 -11.43 -0.34
C ARG A 80 14.32 -10.79 -1.68
N LYS A 81 15.59 -10.48 -1.86
CA LYS A 81 16.16 -10.06 -3.14
C LYS A 81 17.02 -11.18 -3.71
N THR A 82 16.90 -11.39 -5.02
CA THR A 82 17.77 -12.30 -5.78
C THR A 82 18.37 -11.56 -6.95
N GLY A 83 19.62 -11.84 -7.29
CA GLY A 83 20.27 -11.26 -8.46
C GLY A 83 19.47 -11.57 -9.73
N ASN A 84 19.44 -10.63 -10.68
CA ASN A 84 18.88 -10.89 -12.00
C ASN A 84 19.97 -11.49 -12.90
N GLU A 85 19.77 -12.72 -13.33
CA GLU A 85 20.69 -13.45 -14.20
C GLU A 85 20.88 -12.77 -15.57
N ASN A 86 19.89 -11.99 -16.02
CA ASN A 86 19.92 -11.29 -17.31
C ASN A 86 20.50 -9.86 -17.21
N ASP A 87 20.62 -9.30 -16.00
CA ASP A 87 21.18 -7.97 -15.77
C ASP A 87 21.76 -7.89 -14.36
N THR A 88 23.08 -7.97 -14.25
CA THR A 88 23.81 -7.98 -12.97
C THR A 88 23.64 -6.69 -12.16
N ARG A 89 23.09 -5.63 -12.75
CA ARG A 89 22.76 -4.36 -12.08
C ARG A 89 21.34 -4.34 -11.51
N SER A 90 20.57 -5.41 -11.70
CA SER A 90 19.17 -5.51 -11.31
C SER A 90 18.94 -6.65 -10.30
N PHE A 91 17.92 -6.47 -9.47
CA PHE A 91 17.49 -7.46 -8.49
C PHE A 91 16.00 -7.73 -8.68
N PHE A 92 15.65 -9.00 -8.61
CA PHE A 92 14.27 -9.42 -8.38
C PHE A 92 13.94 -9.34 -6.89
N VAL A 93 12.67 -9.06 -6.61
CA VAL A 93 12.07 -8.99 -5.29
C VAL A 93 10.86 -9.89 -5.28
N GLU A 94 10.71 -10.67 -4.23
CA GLU A 94 9.58 -11.59 -4.04
C GLU A 94 9.27 -11.78 -2.55
N LEU A 95 8.05 -12.26 -2.26
CA LEU A 95 7.65 -12.61 -0.90
C LEU A 95 8.40 -13.85 -0.41
N THR A 96 8.86 -13.81 0.84
CA THR A 96 9.25 -15.02 1.57
C THR A 96 8.01 -15.77 2.06
N GLU A 97 8.17 -16.95 2.62
CA GLU A 97 7.06 -17.65 3.30
C GLU A 97 6.48 -16.81 4.46
N LYS A 98 7.33 -16.10 5.21
CA LYS A 98 6.88 -15.15 6.24
C LYS A 98 6.02 -14.04 5.62
N GLY A 99 6.44 -13.49 4.47
CA GLY A 99 5.67 -12.49 3.73
C GLY A 99 4.33 -13.02 3.24
N LYS A 100 4.29 -14.22 2.66
CA LYS A 100 3.06 -14.86 2.17
C LYS A 100 2.06 -15.11 3.31
N ASN A 101 2.53 -15.60 4.46
CA ASN A 101 1.68 -15.85 5.63
C ASN A 101 1.07 -14.57 6.22
N LEU A 102 1.69 -13.41 5.97
CA LEU A 102 1.17 -12.12 6.39
C LEU A 102 0.03 -11.61 5.51
N ILE A 103 -0.01 -11.99 4.23
CA ILE A 103 -0.98 -11.47 3.25
C ILE A 103 -2.45 -11.65 3.69
N PRO A 104 -2.90 -12.83 4.17
CA PRO A 104 -4.28 -12.98 4.65
C PRO A 104 -4.65 -12.05 5.80
N ILE A 105 -3.68 -11.71 6.66
CA ILE A 105 -3.88 -10.78 7.77
C ILE A 105 -4.07 -9.37 7.22
N LEU A 106 -3.22 -8.93 6.31
CA LEU A 106 -3.35 -7.61 5.68
C LEU A 106 -4.66 -7.44 4.91
N TYR A 107 -5.16 -8.50 4.26
CA TYR A 107 -6.48 -8.48 3.63
C TYR A 107 -7.60 -8.27 4.65
N LYS A 108 -7.59 -8.99 5.78
CA LYS A 108 -8.59 -8.81 6.85
C LYS A 108 -8.57 -7.39 7.43
N ILE A 109 -7.37 -6.84 7.64
CA ILE A 109 -7.18 -5.45 8.09
C ILE A 109 -7.81 -4.48 7.08
N SER A 110 -7.50 -4.68 5.80
CA SER A 110 -7.98 -3.81 4.72
C SER A 110 -9.51 -3.85 4.61
N GLU A 111 -10.10 -5.05 4.62
CA GLU A 111 -11.56 -5.24 4.58
C GLU A 111 -12.26 -4.54 5.75
N LYS A 112 -11.74 -4.70 6.97
CA LYS A 112 -12.29 -4.05 8.17
C LYS A 112 -12.27 -2.53 8.05
N ILE A 113 -11.16 -1.97 7.58
CA ILE A 113 -11.01 -0.53 7.43
C ILE A 113 -11.93 -0.01 6.32
N ILE A 114 -11.98 -0.67 5.17
CA ILE A 114 -12.87 -0.30 4.05
C ILE A 114 -14.34 -0.32 4.51
N LYS A 115 -14.77 -1.39 5.18
CA LYS A 115 -16.13 -1.52 5.71
C LYS A 115 -16.49 -0.36 6.64
N LYS A 116 -15.57 0.04 7.51
CA LYS A 116 -15.76 1.18 8.42
C LYS A 116 -15.80 2.51 7.67
N THR A 117 -14.91 2.72 6.70
CA THR A 117 -14.81 3.97 5.92
C THR A 117 -16.09 4.26 5.14
N PHE A 118 -16.73 3.24 4.58
CA PHE A 118 -17.94 3.40 3.76
C PHE A 118 -19.23 3.01 4.49
N ALA A 119 -19.18 2.85 5.82
CA ALA A 119 -20.36 2.54 6.61
C ALA A 119 -21.43 3.64 6.46
N GLY A 120 -22.67 3.25 6.19
CA GLY A 120 -23.79 4.17 5.98
C GLY A 120 -23.85 4.82 4.58
N MET A 121 -22.92 4.49 3.67
CA MET A 121 -22.98 4.94 2.28
C MET A 121 -23.63 3.89 1.38
N ASN A 122 -24.53 4.32 0.51
CA ASN A 122 -25.04 3.49 -0.59
C ASN A 122 -24.07 3.48 -1.79
N ASP A 123 -24.30 2.60 -2.75
CA ASP A 123 -23.38 2.40 -3.88
C ASP A 123 -23.33 3.60 -4.83
N GLN A 124 -24.42 4.37 -4.93
CA GLN A 124 -24.43 5.60 -5.71
C GLN A 124 -23.51 6.66 -5.08
N GLN A 125 -23.57 6.86 -3.77
CA GLN A 125 -22.71 7.79 -3.04
C GLN A 125 -21.24 7.41 -3.16
N LYS A 126 -20.91 6.12 -3.04
CA LYS A 126 -19.55 5.61 -3.24
C LYS A 126 -19.04 5.89 -4.66
N SER A 127 -19.86 5.58 -5.66
CA SER A 127 -19.49 5.76 -7.08
C SER A 127 -19.27 7.23 -7.43
N SER A 128 -20.19 8.13 -7.03
CA SER A 128 -20.04 9.57 -7.27
C SER A 128 -18.82 10.14 -6.55
N GLY A 129 -18.58 9.76 -5.29
CA GLY A 129 -17.39 10.18 -4.55
C GLY A 129 -16.09 9.75 -5.23
N MET A 130 -16.05 8.52 -5.73
CA MET A 130 -14.90 7.99 -6.47
C MET A 130 -14.66 8.76 -7.78
N GLU A 131 -15.72 9.05 -8.55
CA GLU A 131 -15.62 9.84 -9.78
C GLU A 131 -15.00 11.23 -9.53
N PHE A 132 -15.48 11.95 -8.51
CA PHE A 132 -14.94 13.28 -8.17
C PHE A 132 -13.45 13.22 -7.80
N LEU A 133 -13.05 12.26 -6.98
CA LEU A 133 -11.65 12.09 -6.58
C LEU A 133 -10.75 11.73 -7.78
N PHE A 134 -11.22 10.91 -8.71
CA PHE A 134 -10.49 10.60 -9.94
C PHE A 134 -10.27 11.83 -10.81
N ARG A 135 -11.31 12.67 -10.99
CA ARG A 135 -11.19 13.92 -11.75
C ARG A 135 -10.18 14.86 -11.10
N ILE A 136 -10.20 15.00 -9.78
CA ILE A 136 -9.21 15.81 -9.04
C ILE A 136 -7.79 15.26 -9.27
N LYS A 137 -7.60 13.94 -9.14
CA LYS A 137 -6.29 13.30 -9.34
C LYS A 137 -5.74 13.53 -10.75
N ASN A 138 -6.57 13.48 -11.78
CA ASN A 138 -6.12 13.64 -13.18
C ASN A 138 -5.74 15.09 -13.54
N ASN A 139 -6.16 16.07 -12.73
CA ASN A 139 -5.80 17.47 -12.93
C ASN A 139 -4.48 17.86 -12.23
N LEU A 140 -3.85 16.94 -11.50
CA LEU A 140 -2.56 17.09 -10.82
C LEU A 140 -1.45 16.36 -11.58
#